data_AF-D4LVE7-F1
#
_entry.id   AF-D4LVE7-F1
#
_cell.length_a   1.000
_cell.length_b   1.000
_cell.length_c   1.000
_cell.angle_alpha   90.00
_cell.angle_beta   90.00
_cell.angle_gamma   90.00
#
_symmetry.space_group_name_H-M   'P 1'
#
loop_
_entity.id
_entity.type
_entity.pdbx_description
1 polymer ?
#
loop_
_entity_poly.entity_id
_entity_poly.type
_entity_poly.pdbx_seq_one_letter_code
_entity_poly.pdbx_strand_id
1 'polypeptide(L)'
;MKNLYYNTQKFMFRIPTDVERKLDFTEDEIKNACLDAKFREKVSIASPALVDMMDLYIKNPEKLSEKKLVNFQNSIMKYLIRSKNRTTPFGLFSGVGLGKFGDSDTFDVSGAKYQKKVNIDSEWLFWIYISVRKD
;
A
#
# COMPACT_ATOMS: atom_id res chain seq x y z
N MET A 1 18.41 -35.97 22.65
CA MET A 1 17.24 -35.37 21.98
C MET A 1 17.74 -34.40 20.91
N LYS A 2 17.25 -34.49 19.67
CA LYS A 2 17.55 -33.47 18.65
C LYS A 2 16.81 -32.19 19.00
N ASN A 3 17.49 -31.05 18.93
CA ASN A 3 16.82 -29.75 18.98
C ASN A 3 15.95 -29.58 17.74
N LEU A 4 14.64 -29.51 17.95
CA LEU A 4 13.64 -29.31 16.89
C LEU A 4 13.43 -27.83 16.53
N TYR A 5 13.89 -26.91 17.39
CA TYR A 5 13.67 -25.48 17.21
C TYR A 5 14.93 -24.67 17.55
N TYR A 6 15.10 -23.57 16.81
CA TYR A 6 16.11 -22.54 17.08
C TYR A 6 15.41 -21.23 17.40
N ASN A 7 15.66 -20.71 18.60
CA ASN A 7 15.11 -19.42 19.01
C ASN A 7 15.98 -18.29 18.47
N THR A 8 15.42 -17.46 17.58
CA THR A 8 16.13 -16.33 16.97
C THR A 8 16.07 -15.05 17.81
N GLN A 9 15.27 -15.04 18.89
CA GLN A 9 14.97 -13.88 19.73
C GLN A 9 14.47 -12.66 18.94
N LYS A 10 13.88 -12.92 17.77
CA LYS A 10 13.45 -11.91 16.80
C LYS A 10 12.05 -12.24 16.30
N PHE A 11 11.30 -11.21 15.98
CA PHE A 11 9.99 -11.35 15.35
C PHE A 11 9.82 -10.31 14.26
N MET A 12 9.00 -10.63 13.26
CA MET A 12 8.59 -9.65 12.25
C MET A 12 7.40 -8.87 12.78
N PHE A 13 7.44 -7.54 12.66
CA PHE A 13 6.27 -6.70 12.85
C PHE A 13 5.87 -6.03 11.55
N ARG A 14 4.61 -5.61 11.48
CA ARG A 14 4.02 -5.03 10.28
C ARG A 14 3.16 -3.84 10.67
N ILE A 15 3.35 -2.71 10.00
CA ILE A 15 2.67 -1.46 10.33
C ILE A 15 2.17 -0.79 9.05
N PRO A 16 1.02 -0.10 9.07
CA PRO A 16 0.67 0.80 7.99
C PRO A 16 1.73 1.90 7.87
N THR A 17 1.91 2.43 6.65
CA THR A 17 2.90 3.49 6.40
C THR A 17 2.38 4.87 6.74
N ASP A 18 1.05 5.06 6.78
CA ASP A 18 0.48 6.31 7.28
C ASP A 18 0.41 6.28 8.81
N VAL A 19 0.92 7.36 9.40
CA VAL A 19 0.92 7.57 10.86
C VAL A 19 -0.47 7.98 11.33
N GLU A 20 -1.12 8.88 10.58
CA GLU A 20 -2.48 9.33 10.87
C GLU A 20 -3.47 8.21 10.55
N ARG A 21 -4.27 7.80 11.55
CA ARG A 21 -5.22 6.69 11.41
C ARG A 21 -6.67 7.14 11.27
N LYS A 22 -6.94 8.43 11.49
CA LYS A 22 -8.29 8.98 11.36
C LYS A 22 -8.74 8.95 9.90
N LEU A 23 -9.98 8.57 9.70
CA LEU A 23 -10.71 8.60 8.44
C LEU A 23 -12.01 9.36 8.67
N ASP A 24 -12.20 10.41 7.89
CA ASP A 24 -13.43 11.14 7.72
C ASP A 24 -14.05 10.65 6.39
N PHE A 25 -15.22 10.03 6.45
CA PHE A 25 -15.88 9.42 5.27
C PHE A 25 -16.60 10.48 4.43
N THR A 26 -15.89 11.55 4.07
CA THR A 26 -16.42 12.72 3.37
C THR A 26 -15.91 12.80 1.93
N GLU A 27 -16.63 13.54 1.09
CA GLU A 27 -16.17 13.83 -0.28
C GLU A 27 -14.86 14.62 -0.29
N ASP A 28 -14.66 15.50 0.69
CA ASP A 28 -13.41 16.26 0.82
C ASP A 28 -12.21 15.35 1.12
N GLU A 29 -12.37 14.31 1.95
CA GLU A 29 -11.28 13.34 2.18
C GLU A 29 -10.94 12.59 0.88
N ILE A 30 -11.95 12.20 0.10
CA ILE A 30 -11.74 11.56 -1.19
C ILE A 30 -11.00 12.49 -2.15
N LYS A 31 -11.43 13.75 -2.25
CA LYS A 31 -10.79 14.76 -3.10
C LYS A 31 -9.35 15.04 -2.67
N ASN A 32 -9.11 15.20 -1.37
CA ASN A 32 -7.78 15.40 -0.82
C ASN A 32 -6.86 14.21 -1.08
N ALA A 33 -7.37 12.98 -0.94
CA ALA A 33 -6.64 11.76 -1.28
C ALA A 33 -6.25 11.73 -2.77
N CYS A 34 -7.16 12.16 -3.66
CA CYS A 34 -6.88 12.23 -5.10
C CYS A 34 -5.83 13.29 -5.47
N LEU A 35 -5.56 14.26 -4.59
CA LEU A 35 -4.55 15.31 -4.77
C LEU A 35 -3.23 14.99 -4.03
N ASP A 36 -3.24 14.10 -3.04
CA ASP A 36 -2.05 13.74 -2.28
C ASP A 36 -1.10 12.86 -3.10
N ALA A 37 0.09 13.39 -3.40
CA ALA A 37 1.10 12.70 -4.18
C ALA A 37 1.53 11.35 -3.57
N LYS A 38 1.60 11.24 -2.24
CA LYS A 38 2.00 10.00 -1.57
C LYS A 38 0.94 8.92 -1.72
N PHE A 39 -0.33 9.25 -1.49
CA PHE A 39 -1.45 8.33 -1.69
C PHE A 39 -1.56 7.90 -3.14
N ARG A 40 -1.42 8.82 -4.09
CA ARG A 40 -1.40 8.50 -5.52
C ARG A 40 -0.28 7.55 -5.89
N GLU A 41 0.93 7.72 -5.34
CA GLU A 41 2.04 6.78 -5.55
C GLU A 41 1.70 5.37 -5.01
N LYS A 42 1.07 5.29 -3.82
CA LYS A 42 0.62 4.00 -3.27
C LYS A 42 -0.39 3.32 -4.20
N VAL A 43 -1.35 4.08 -4.70
CA VAL A 43 -2.40 3.55 -5.59
C VAL A 43 -1.85 3.22 -6.98
N SER A 44 -0.88 3.96 -7.51
CA SER A 44 -0.31 3.67 -8.83
C SER A 44 0.37 2.30 -8.89
N ILE A 45 0.98 1.86 -7.79
CA ILE A 45 1.57 0.52 -7.69
C ILE A 45 0.50 -0.58 -7.60
N ALA A 46 -0.64 -0.30 -6.97
CA ALA A 46 -1.70 -1.29 -6.75
C ALA A 46 -2.76 -1.35 -7.86
N SER A 47 -3.06 -0.21 -8.47
CA SER A 47 -4.13 -0.03 -9.45
C SER A 47 -3.88 1.22 -10.29
N PRO A 48 -3.06 1.14 -11.36
CA PRO A 48 -2.81 2.26 -12.26
C PRO A 48 -4.09 2.88 -12.82
N ALA A 49 -5.06 2.05 -13.24
CA ALA A 49 -6.33 2.51 -13.78
C ALA A 49 -7.15 3.34 -12.77
N LEU A 50 -6.98 3.11 -11.46
CA LEU A 50 -7.65 3.95 -10.45
C LEU A 50 -7.03 5.35 -10.37
N VAL A 51 -5.72 5.48 -10.63
CA VAL A 51 -5.07 6.79 -10.71
C VAL A 51 -5.58 7.59 -11.91
N ASP A 52 -5.77 6.94 -13.06
CA ASP A 52 -6.39 7.59 -14.22
C ASP A 52 -7.81 8.08 -13.89
N MET A 53 -8.57 7.29 -13.11
CA MET A 53 -9.89 7.69 -12.62
C MET A 53 -9.83 8.82 -11.60
N MET A 54 -8.79 8.91 -10.77
CA MET A 54 -8.57 10.08 -9.89
C MET A 54 -8.37 11.34 -10.73
N ASP A 55 -7.61 11.26 -11.82
CA ASP A 55 -7.40 12.40 -12.72
C ASP A 55 -8.67 12.82 -13.45
N LEU A 56 -9.46 11.85 -13.89
CA LEU A 56 -10.77 12.12 -14.48
C LEU A 56 -11.69 12.80 -13.46
N TYR A 57 -11.77 12.28 -12.23
CA TYR A 57 -12.57 12.85 -11.16
C TYR A 57 -12.18 14.28 -10.80
N ILE A 58 -10.88 14.59 -10.72
CA ILE A 58 -10.40 15.94 -10.39
C ILE A 58 -10.63 16.93 -11.54
N LYS A 59 -10.41 16.52 -12.79
CA LYS A 59 -10.46 17.45 -13.94
C LYS A 59 -11.84 17.59 -14.56
N ASN A 60 -12.62 16.51 -14.61
CA ASN A 60 -13.90 16.45 -15.32
C ASN A 60 -14.88 15.51 -14.57
N PRO A 61 -15.25 15.81 -13.31
CA PRO A 61 -16.14 14.96 -12.52
C PRO A 61 -17.48 14.70 -13.20
N GLU A 62 -17.98 15.64 -14.00
CA GLU A 62 -19.24 15.55 -14.75
C GLU A 62 -19.25 14.46 -15.83
N LYS A 63 -18.07 13.97 -16.25
CA LYS A 63 -17.96 12.84 -17.20
C LYS A 63 -18.19 11.49 -16.55
N LEU A 64 -18.25 11.42 -15.22
CA LEU A 64 -18.57 10.20 -14.49
C LEU A 64 -20.07 10.07 -14.36
N SER A 65 -20.62 8.93 -14.81
CA SER A 65 -21.97 8.57 -14.42
C SER A 65 -22.06 8.38 -12.91
N GLU A 66 -23.23 8.61 -12.33
CA GLU A 66 -23.46 8.47 -10.88
C GLU A 66 -22.97 7.11 -10.34
N LYS A 67 -23.31 6.01 -11.04
CA LYS A 67 -22.83 4.67 -10.68
C LYS A 67 -21.29 4.56 -10.69
N LYS A 68 -20.62 5.17 -11.68
CA LYS A 68 -19.15 5.17 -11.74
C LYS A 68 -18.55 6.02 -10.62
N LEU A 69 -19.14 7.17 -10.31
CA LEU A 69 -18.71 8.05 -9.24
C LEU A 69 -18.77 7.33 -7.88
N VAL A 70 -19.89 6.69 -7.55
CA VAL A 70 -20.04 5.92 -6.30
C VAL A 70 -19.02 4.78 -6.20
N ASN A 71 -18.82 4.03 -7.29
CA ASN A 71 -17.82 2.95 -7.32
C ASN A 71 -16.39 3.46 -7.16
N PHE A 72 -16.09 4.60 -7.76
CA PHE A 72 -14.80 5.28 -7.62
C PHE A 72 -14.58 5.74 -6.17
N GLN A 73 -15.53 6.48 -5.59
CA GLN A 73 -15.49 6.94 -4.19
C GLN A 73 -15.27 5.77 -3.22
N ASN A 74 -16.02 4.67 -3.40
CA ASN A 74 -15.85 3.45 -2.61
C ASN A 74 -14.46 2.83 -2.77
N SER A 75 -13.88 2.88 -3.97
CA SER A 75 -12.53 2.36 -4.23
C SER A 75 -11.47 3.21 -3.53
N ILE A 76 -11.58 4.53 -3.60
CA ILE A 76 -10.70 5.46 -2.89
C ILE A 76 -10.76 5.22 -1.38
N MET A 77 -11.96 5.11 -0.80
CA MET A 77 -12.11 4.84 0.63
C MET A 77 -11.50 3.50 1.06
N LYS A 78 -11.63 2.44 0.25
CA LYS A 78 -10.99 1.16 0.52
C LYS A 78 -9.46 1.28 0.56
N TYR A 79 -8.87 2.07 -0.33
CA TYR A 79 -7.43 2.29 -0.34
C TYR A 79 -6.96 3.20 0.79
N LEU A 80 -7.75 4.19 1.19
CA LEU A 80 -7.49 5.00 2.40
C LEU A 80 -7.49 4.13 3.67
N ILE A 81 -8.52 3.29 3.86
CA ILE A 81 -8.58 2.31 4.95
C ILE A 81 -7.37 1.38 4.91
N ARG A 82 -6.97 0.93 3.72
CA ARG A 82 -5.79 0.08 3.58
C ARG A 82 -4.52 0.81 4.05
N SER A 83 -4.34 2.06 3.64
CA SER A 83 -3.16 2.88 3.94
C SER A 83 -3.02 3.19 5.42
N LYS A 84 -4.15 3.40 6.11
CA LYS A 84 -4.19 3.85 7.51
C LYS A 84 -4.36 2.71 8.53
N ASN A 85 -5.03 1.61 8.17
CA ASN A 85 -5.45 0.60 9.16
C ASN A 85 -4.98 -0.84 8.88
N ARG A 86 -4.63 -1.22 7.63
CA ARG A 86 -4.27 -2.60 7.33
C ARG A 86 -2.76 -2.84 7.44
N THR A 87 -2.36 -3.83 8.23
CA THR A 87 -0.95 -4.23 8.44
C THR A 87 -0.44 -5.28 7.45
N THR A 88 -1.28 -5.81 6.56
CA THR A 88 -0.86 -6.82 5.57
C THR A 88 0.12 -6.21 4.55
N PRO A 89 1.36 -6.72 4.42
CA PRO A 89 2.40 -6.16 3.56
C PRO A 89 1.96 -6.18 2.10
N PHE A 90 1.88 -5.00 1.48
CA PHE A 90 1.52 -4.88 0.07
C PHE A 90 1.88 -3.50 -0.48
N GLY A 91 2.62 -3.49 -1.58
CA GLY A 91 3.06 -2.27 -2.24
C GLY A 91 3.66 -1.28 -1.24
N LEU A 92 3.16 -0.05 -1.27
CA LEU A 92 3.59 1.04 -0.41
C LEU A 92 2.63 1.33 0.75
N PHE A 93 1.61 0.48 0.99
CA PHE A 93 0.61 0.74 2.03
C PHE A 93 1.09 0.39 3.43
N SER A 94 1.95 -0.62 3.56
CA SER A 94 2.43 -1.13 4.85
C SER A 94 3.91 -1.49 4.77
N GLY A 95 4.61 -1.26 5.88
CA GLY A 95 6.01 -1.62 6.06
C GLY A 95 6.17 -2.89 6.91
N VAL A 96 7.34 -3.50 6.77
CA VAL A 96 7.78 -4.63 7.60
C VAL A 96 9.05 -4.24 8.35
N GLY A 97 9.18 -4.73 9.57
CA GLY A 97 10.36 -4.51 10.41
C GLY A 97 10.68 -5.71 11.27
N LEU A 98 11.83 -5.66 11.93
CA LEU A 98 12.32 -6.72 12.79
C LEU A 98 12.37 -6.21 14.24
N GLY A 99 11.60 -6.84 15.11
CA GLY A 99 11.66 -6.66 16.56
C GLY A 99 12.57 -7.71 17.21
N LYS A 100 12.93 -7.45 18.46
CA LYS A 100 13.67 -8.38 19.32
C LYS A 100 13.02 -8.40 20.70
N PHE A 101 13.10 -9.53 21.37
CA PHE A 101 12.73 -9.62 22.78
C PHE A 101 13.83 -8.99 23.64
N GLY A 102 13.44 -8.30 24.71
CA GLY A 102 14.33 -7.67 25.68
C GLY A 102 13.62 -7.49 27.01
N ASP A 103 14.32 -6.94 28.00
CA ASP A 103 13.81 -6.83 29.38
C ASP A 103 12.75 -5.73 29.56
N SER A 104 12.50 -4.91 28.52
CA SER A 104 11.51 -3.83 28.54
C SER A 104 10.81 -3.69 27.20
N ASP A 105 9.53 -3.30 27.26
CA ASP A 105 8.71 -3.09 26.07
C ASP A 105 8.98 -1.71 25.47
N THR A 106 9.75 -1.67 24.38
CA THR A 106 9.96 -0.47 23.58
C THR A 106 9.46 -0.71 22.17
N PHE A 107 8.48 0.10 21.73
CA PHE A 107 7.93 0.03 20.38
C PHE A 107 7.73 1.44 19.83
N ASP A 108 8.86 2.11 19.54
CA ASP A 108 8.87 3.38 18.84
C ASP A 108 9.37 3.19 17.41
N VAL A 109 8.50 3.48 16.46
CA VAL A 109 8.77 3.41 15.02
C VAL A 109 8.68 4.78 14.34
N SER A 110 8.52 5.86 15.12
CA SER A 110 8.39 7.22 14.61
C SER A 110 9.63 7.70 13.83
N GLY A 111 10.81 7.22 14.23
CA GLY A 111 12.08 7.48 13.54
C GLY A 111 12.49 6.43 12.50
N ALA A 112 11.61 5.47 12.16
CA ALA A 112 11.95 4.39 11.25
C ALA A 112 12.25 4.90 9.82
N LYS A 113 13.40 4.50 9.27
CA LYS A 113 13.77 4.78 7.88
C LYS A 113 13.21 3.70 6.96
N TYR A 114 12.21 4.06 6.16
CA TYR A 114 11.64 3.15 5.16
C TYR A 114 12.57 2.98 3.96
N GLN A 115 12.78 1.72 3.54
CA GLN A 115 13.48 1.39 2.31
C GLN A 115 12.51 0.70 1.35
N LYS A 116 12.41 1.20 0.11
CA LYS A 116 11.61 0.59 -0.95
C LYS A 116 12.44 -0.48 -1.64
N LYS A 117 12.14 -1.76 -1.38
CA LYS A 117 12.71 -2.88 -2.15
C LYS A 117 11.76 -3.24 -3.29
N VAL A 118 12.17 -2.94 -4.52
CA VAL A 118 11.36 -3.13 -5.73
C VAL A 118 11.85 -4.38 -6.46
N ASN A 119 10.91 -5.23 -6.89
CA ASN A 119 11.17 -6.35 -7.79
C ASN A 119 10.37 -6.12 -9.07
N ILE A 120 10.87 -6.68 -10.18
CA ILE A 120 10.15 -6.72 -11.45
C ILE A 120 8.96 -7.67 -11.29
N ASP A 121 7.86 -7.36 -11.96
CA ASP A 121 6.72 -8.27 -12.04
C ASP A 121 7.15 -9.62 -12.64
N SER A 122 6.91 -10.70 -11.90
CA SER A 122 7.41 -12.02 -12.27
C SER A 122 6.75 -12.54 -13.55
N GLU A 123 5.48 -12.21 -13.80
CA GLU A 123 4.78 -12.62 -15.01
C GLU A 123 5.36 -11.89 -16.22
N TRP A 124 5.52 -10.57 -16.15
CA TRP A 124 6.14 -9.77 -17.19
C TRP A 124 7.56 -10.26 -17.53
N LEU A 125 8.38 -10.55 -16.50
CA LEU A 125 9.72 -11.08 -16.70
C LEU A 125 9.70 -12.45 -17.39
N PHE A 126 8.78 -13.32 -16.98
CA PHE A 126 8.63 -14.65 -17.57
C PHE A 126 8.18 -14.58 -19.02
N TRP A 127 7.27 -13.66 -19.35
CA TRP A 127 6.85 -13.38 -20.72
C TRP A 127 8.02 -12.97 -21.62
N ILE A 128 8.86 -12.04 -21.15
CA ILE A 128 10.06 -11.63 -21.91
C ILE A 128 10.99 -12.82 -22.12
N TYR A 129 11.25 -13.59 -21.07
CA TYR A 129 12.11 -14.76 -21.17
C TYR A 129 11.61 -15.76 -22.21
N ILE A 130 10.30 -16.04 -22.26
CA ILE A 130 9.72 -16.92 -23.29
C ILE A 130 9.87 -16.31 -24.68
N SER A 131 9.58 -15.03 -24.84
CA SER A 131 9.64 -14.35 -26.14
C SER A 131 11.05 -14.38 -26.72
N VAL A 132 12.08 -14.10 -25.91
CA VAL A 132 13.49 -14.10 -26.35
C VAL A 132 14.00 -15.51 -26.71
N ARG A 133 13.44 -16.58 -26.12
CA ARG A 133 13.89 -17.96 -26.33
C ARG A 133 13.26 -18.63 -27.55
N LYS A 134 12.26 -18.00 -28.16
CA LYS A 134 11.59 -18.48 -29.38
C LYS A 134 12.27 -17.97 -30.66
N ASP A 135 13.20 -17.03 -30.53
CA ASP A 135 14.16 -16.63 -31.56
C ASP A 135 15.45 -17.48 -31.48
#